data_AF-A0A6P7G730-F1
#
_entry.id   AF-A0A6P7G730-F1
#
_cell.length_a   1.000
_cell.length_b   1.000
_cell.length_c   1.000
_cell.angle_alpha   90.00
_cell.angle_beta   90.00
_cell.angle_gamma   90.00
#
_symmetry.space_group_name_H-M   'P 1'
#
loop_
_entity.id
_entity.type
_entity.pdbx_description
1 polymer ?
#
loop_
_entity_poly.entity_id
_entity_poly.type
_entity_poly.pdbx_seq_one_letter_code
_entity_poly.pdbx_strand_id
1 'polypeptide(L)'
;MYSKLQDTSLNSSKKCECENNNLCSVKSMKKFFDNKKQKKETNLNNNVNQKYQPVKTIKTIEIRKEEVLAIRNRFPTKIPIIVQRFYKETHLPHLDKSKFLVPQEITMSQFQTIIRNRIRLNSHQALYLLVNNRSMMSLTLTLAEVYAEHADSDGFLYVTYASQEVFGDSTTTSNYEVNKCMIQFGG
;
A
#
# COMPACT_ATOMS: atom_id res chain seq x y z
N MET A 1 -37.12 37.34 27.33
CA MET A 1 -36.01 36.57 27.91
C MET A 1 -36.04 35.17 27.32
N TYR A 2 -34.93 34.77 26.70
CA TYR A 2 -34.51 33.40 26.34
C TYR A 2 -35.23 32.62 25.21
N SER A 3 -34.70 32.80 24.01
CA SER A 3 -34.16 31.80 23.07
C SER A 3 -34.43 30.29 23.27
N LYS A 4 -34.79 29.59 22.19
CA LYS A 4 -33.89 28.66 21.45
C LYS A 4 -34.56 28.03 20.22
N LEU A 5 -33.85 28.10 19.10
CA LEU A 5 -33.94 27.22 17.93
C LEU A 5 -33.52 25.79 18.32
N GLN A 6 -34.11 24.77 17.68
CA GLN A 6 -33.36 23.69 17.00
C GLN A 6 -34.26 22.70 16.24
N ASP A 7 -33.72 22.28 15.11
CA ASP A 7 -34.23 21.42 14.04
C ASP A 7 -34.55 19.98 14.47
N THR A 8 -35.56 19.35 13.83
CA THR A 8 -35.69 17.88 13.73
C THR A 8 -36.39 17.45 12.43
N SER A 9 -36.07 16.22 11.98
CA SER A 9 -36.42 15.51 10.73
C SER A 9 -35.46 15.79 9.56
N LEU A 10 -34.48 14.94 9.21
CA LEU A 10 -34.41 13.47 9.08
C LEU A 10 -35.49 12.89 8.13
N ASN A 11 -35.17 12.80 6.84
CA ASN A 11 -35.30 11.58 6.01
C ASN A 11 -35.05 11.84 4.51
N SER A 12 -33.98 11.27 3.95
CA SER A 12 -34.10 10.36 2.80
C SER A 12 -32.80 9.57 2.62
N SER A 13 -32.78 8.40 3.24
CA SER A 13 -31.81 7.35 3.00
C SER A 13 -31.86 6.91 1.54
N LYS A 14 -30.81 7.21 0.76
CA LYS A 14 -30.39 6.32 -0.33
C LYS A 14 -29.41 5.31 0.25
N LYS A 15 -29.97 4.24 0.82
CA LYS A 15 -29.23 3.05 1.24
C LYS A 15 -28.85 2.29 -0.03
N CYS A 16 -27.58 2.36 -0.44
CA CYS A 16 -27.01 1.38 -1.35
C CYS A 16 -26.35 0.30 -0.49
N GLU A 17 -27.08 -0.78 -0.27
CA GLU A 17 -26.49 -2.04 0.18
C GLU A 17 -25.53 -2.53 -0.92
N CYS A 18 -24.27 -2.75 -0.57
CA CYS A 18 -23.35 -3.54 -1.36
C CYS A 18 -22.73 -4.61 -0.46
N GLU A 19 -23.50 -5.68 -0.27
CA GLU A 19 -22.93 -6.98 0.01
C GLU A 19 -22.11 -7.43 -1.21
N ASN A 20 -21.00 -8.12 -0.91
CA ASN A 20 -20.04 -8.75 -1.83
C ASN A 20 -18.81 -7.90 -2.24
N ASN A 21 -17.71 -8.20 -1.55
CA ASN A 21 -16.32 -8.27 -2.05
C ASN A 21 -15.87 -7.14 -3.00
N ASN A 22 -15.86 -5.91 -2.50
CA ASN A 22 -15.42 -4.74 -3.26
C ASN A 22 -14.01 -4.28 -2.90
N LEU A 23 -13.01 -4.91 -3.55
CA LEU A 23 -11.86 -4.13 -4.02
C LEU A 23 -12.40 -3.15 -5.07
N CYS A 24 -12.84 -2.00 -4.56
CA CYS A 24 -13.66 -1.02 -5.28
C CYS A 24 -13.11 -0.75 -6.69
N SER A 25 -14.01 -0.77 -7.68
CA SER A 25 -13.78 -0.75 -9.13
C SER A 25 -12.42 -0.20 -9.60
N VAL A 26 -11.56 -1.12 -10.03
CA VAL A 26 -10.25 -0.91 -10.67
C VAL A 26 -10.33 0.05 -11.88
N LYS A 27 -11.53 0.25 -12.45
CA LYS A 27 -11.76 1.06 -13.66
C LYS A 27 -11.71 2.57 -13.41
N SER A 28 -12.22 3.07 -12.27
CA SER A 28 -12.18 4.51 -11.95
C SER A 28 -10.83 4.98 -11.41
N MET A 29 -10.07 4.08 -10.78
CA MET A 29 -8.73 4.36 -10.25
C MET A 29 -7.63 4.39 -11.33
N LYS A 30 -7.78 3.58 -12.39
CA LYS A 30 -6.78 3.49 -13.48
C LYS A 30 -6.57 4.86 -14.14
N LYS A 31 -7.64 5.62 -14.38
CA LYS A 31 -7.55 6.99 -14.92
C LYS A 31 -6.83 7.98 -14.00
N PHE A 32 -6.84 7.77 -12.68
CA PHE A 32 -6.21 8.71 -11.74
C PHE A 32 -4.70 8.49 -11.63
N PHE A 33 -4.26 7.23 -11.55
CA PHE A 33 -2.83 6.89 -11.53
C PHE A 33 -2.16 6.95 -12.91
N ASP A 34 -2.93 6.84 -14.00
CA ASP A 34 -2.42 6.88 -15.38
C ASP A 34 -2.45 8.31 -16.02
N ASN A 35 -3.13 9.29 -15.40
CA ASN A 35 -3.18 10.67 -15.93
C ASN A 35 -1.93 11.49 -15.54
N LYS A 36 -0.77 11.15 -16.11
CA LYS A 36 0.27 12.10 -16.51
C LYS A 36 1.27 11.44 -17.45
N LYS A 37 0.80 11.03 -18.64
CA LYS A 37 1.68 10.89 -19.82
C LYS A 37 1.78 12.26 -20.50
N GLN A 38 2.37 13.25 -19.82
CA GLN A 38 2.77 14.50 -20.47
C GLN A 38 4.18 14.33 -21.05
N LYS A 39 4.19 13.94 -22.31
CA LYS A 39 5.03 14.47 -23.40
C LYS A 39 6.27 15.27 -22.96
N LYS A 40 7.39 14.58 -22.79
CA LYS A 40 8.71 15.06 -23.19
C LYS A 40 9.48 13.87 -23.74
N GLU A 41 9.48 13.77 -25.07
CA GLU A 41 10.44 12.94 -25.80
C GLU A 41 11.83 13.53 -25.54
N THR A 42 12.69 12.74 -24.93
CA THR A 42 14.13 12.79 -25.20
C THR A 42 14.57 11.35 -25.35
N ASN A 43 14.98 11.04 -26.58
CA ASN A 43 15.57 9.79 -27.02
C ASN A 43 16.67 9.30 -26.06
N LEU A 44 16.60 8.04 -25.65
CA LEU A 44 17.81 7.23 -25.46
C LEU A 44 17.51 5.75 -25.69
N ASN A 45 18.28 5.17 -26.61
CA ASN A 45 18.24 3.78 -27.02
C ASN A 45 18.81 2.83 -25.94
N ASN A 46 18.20 1.64 -25.91
CA ASN A 46 18.75 0.30 -25.66
C ASN A 46 19.12 -0.18 -24.23
N ASN A 47 18.73 -1.45 -24.02
CA ASN A 47 19.03 -2.40 -22.95
C ASN A 47 18.27 -2.25 -21.62
N VAL A 48 17.04 -2.77 -21.57
CA VAL A 48 16.32 -3.00 -20.31
C VAL A 48 16.81 -4.31 -19.68
N ASN A 49 17.97 -4.24 -19.05
CA ASN A 49 18.24 -5.09 -17.89
C ASN A 49 17.60 -4.36 -16.70
N GLN A 50 16.47 -4.89 -16.22
CA GLN A 50 15.48 -4.16 -15.42
C GLN A 50 16.02 -3.87 -14.01
N LYS A 51 16.81 -2.80 -13.90
CA LYS A 51 17.43 -2.31 -12.66
C LYS A 51 16.33 -1.76 -11.74
N TYR A 52 16.19 -2.32 -10.54
CA TYR A 52 15.31 -1.81 -9.48
C TYR A 52 15.60 -0.32 -9.24
N GLN A 53 14.72 0.55 -9.74
CA GLN A 53 14.75 1.97 -9.39
C GLN A 53 13.73 2.19 -8.26
N PRO A 54 14.13 2.79 -7.13
CA PRO A 54 13.17 3.17 -6.10
C PRO A 54 12.12 4.09 -6.74
N VAL A 55 10.82 3.77 -6.62
CA VAL A 55 9.71 4.51 -7.28
C VAL A 55 9.77 6.03 -7.03
N LYS A 56 10.44 6.45 -5.94
CA LYS A 56 10.67 7.84 -5.56
C LYS A 56 11.59 8.62 -6.53
N THR A 57 12.40 7.98 -7.37
CA THR A 57 13.42 8.67 -8.19
C THR A 57 12.88 9.27 -9.49
N ILE A 58 11.70 8.82 -9.97
CA ILE A 58 11.15 9.26 -11.26
C ILE A 58 10.31 10.54 -11.12
N LYS A 59 9.69 10.79 -9.96
CA LYS A 59 8.85 11.96 -9.69
C LYS A 59 9.37 12.74 -8.50
N THR A 60 9.41 14.07 -8.61
CA THR A 60 9.79 14.92 -7.49
C THR A 60 8.82 14.76 -6.31
N ILE A 61 9.25 15.15 -5.12
CA ILE A 61 8.44 15.03 -3.90
C ILE A 61 7.18 15.90 -3.96
N GLU A 62 7.26 17.08 -4.59
CA GLU A 62 6.17 18.02 -4.76
C GLU A 62 5.06 17.40 -5.60
N ILE A 63 5.41 16.79 -6.73
CA ILE A 63 4.45 16.11 -7.61
C ILE A 63 3.77 14.95 -6.86
N ARG A 64 4.52 14.19 -6.06
CA ARG A 64 3.94 13.09 -5.26
C ARG A 64 2.97 13.61 -4.20
N LYS A 65 3.30 14.71 -3.52
CA LYS A 65 2.41 15.36 -2.54
C LYS A 65 1.11 15.87 -3.17
N GLU A 66 1.20 16.51 -4.33
CA GLU A 66 0.02 16.95 -5.08
C GLU A 66 -0.87 15.75 -5.48
N GLU A 67 -0.26 14.66 -5.94
CA GLU A 67 -0.97 13.42 -6.26
C GLU A 67 -1.72 12.89 -5.03
N VAL A 68 -1.05 12.78 -3.88
CA VAL A 68 -1.68 12.30 -2.65
C VAL A 68 -2.80 13.23 -2.20
N LEU A 69 -2.58 14.54 -2.21
CA LEU A 69 -3.60 15.51 -1.80
C LEU A 69 -4.88 15.36 -2.64
N ALA A 70 -4.73 15.24 -3.96
CA ALA A 70 -5.85 15.05 -4.85
C ALA A 70 -6.55 13.68 -4.64
N ILE A 71 -5.81 12.61 -4.34
CA ILE A 71 -6.39 11.30 -3.97
C ILE A 71 -7.17 11.41 -2.67
N ARG A 72 -6.58 12.01 -1.64
CA ARG A 72 -7.15 12.15 -0.31
C ARG A 72 -8.42 12.98 -0.30
N ASN A 73 -8.47 14.04 -1.11
CA ASN A 73 -9.68 14.85 -1.29
C ASN A 73 -10.81 14.07 -1.96
N ARG A 74 -10.48 13.21 -2.94
CA ARG A 74 -11.48 12.42 -3.68
C ARG A 74 -11.93 11.15 -2.93
N PHE A 75 -11.03 10.55 -2.16
CA PHE A 75 -11.23 9.27 -1.49
C PHE A 75 -10.78 9.36 -0.02
N PRO A 76 -11.52 10.07 0.84
CA PRO A 76 -11.11 10.34 2.21
C PRO A 76 -11.08 9.10 3.12
N THR A 77 -11.71 7.99 2.75
CA THR A 77 -11.68 6.74 3.53
C THR A 77 -10.66 5.73 2.99
N LYS A 78 -9.82 6.16 2.04
CA LYS A 78 -8.84 5.28 1.38
C LYS A 78 -7.41 5.75 1.59
N ILE A 79 -6.51 4.79 1.67
CA ILE A 79 -5.09 5.00 1.90
C ILE A 79 -4.31 4.71 0.61
N PRO A 80 -3.50 5.66 0.12
CA PRO A 80 -2.63 5.45 -1.04
C PRO A 80 -1.37 4.68 -0.63
N ILE A 81 -1.18 3.49 -1.20
CA ILE A 81 -0.09 2.57 -0.85
C ILE A 81 0.72 2.25 -2.11
N ILE A 82 2.05 2.34 -2.01
CA ILE A 82 2.99 1.88 -3.03
C ILE A 82 3.62 0.57 -2.57
N VAL A 83 3.32 -0.50 -3.29
CA VAL A 83 3.83 -1.85 -3.05
C VAL A 83 4.93 -2.18 -4.05
N GLN A 84 6.08 -2.60 -3.55
CA GLN A 84 7.25 -2.98 -4.36
C GLN A 84 7.74 -4.37 -4.00
N ARG A 85 8.39 -5.03 -4.96
CA ARG A 85 9.14 -6.25 -4.66
C ARG A 85 10.47 -5.86 -4.03
N PHE A 86 10.91 -6.60 -3.01
CA PHE A 86 12.23 -6.37 -2.42
C PHE A 86 13.33 -6.58 -3.47
N TYR A 87 14.39 -5.77 -3.41
CA TYR A 87 15.41 -5.76 -4.47
C TYR A 87 16.22 -7.05 -4.57
N LYS A 88 16.35 -7.80 -3.46
CA LYS A 88 17.00 -9.14 -3.45
C LYS A 88 16.03 -10.29 -3.68
N GLU A 89 14.74 -10.03 -3.83
CA GLU A 89 13.75 -11.08 -4.04
C GLU A 89 13.89 -11.68 -5.44
N THR A 90 13.95 -13.01 -5.51
CA THR A 90 14.11 -13.78 -6.75
C THR A 90 13.08 -14.90 -6.91
N HIS A 91 12.39 -15.29 -5.84
CA HIS A 91 11.46 -16.41 -5.80
C HIS A 91 10.00 -16.00 -6.05
N LEU A 92 9.62 -14.78 -5.65
CA LEU A 92 8.25 -14.29 -5.83
C LEU A 92 8.04 -13.62 -7.18
N PRO A 93 6.90 -13.86 -7.85
CA PRO A 93 6.56 -13.21 -9.10
C PRO A 93 6.33 -11.70 -8.92
N HIS A 94 6.48 -10.95 -10.02
CA HIS A 94 6.25 -9.51 -10.02
C HIS A 94 4.77 -9.16 -9.91
N LEU A 95 4.50 -7.96 -9.39
CA LEU A 95 3.16 -7.42 -9.22
C LEU A 95 2.82 -6.51 -10.42
N ASP A 96 1.69 -6.76 -11.09
CA ASP A 96 1.28 -6.00 -12.28
C ASP A 96 1.09 -4.50 -12.01
N LYS A 97 0.69 -4.14 -10.79
CA LYS A 97 0.43 -2.76 -10.36
C LYS A 97 1.04 -2.53 -9.00
N SER A 98 1.87 -1.50 -8.88
CA SER A 98 2.51 -1.13 -7.62
C SER A 98 1.71 -0.12 -6.81
N LYS A 99 0.73 0.58 -7.38
CA LYS A 99 -0.08 1.58 -6.66
C LYS A 99 -1.45 1.04 -6.29
N PHE A 100 -1.81 1.17 -5.02
CA PHE A 100 -3.05 0.70 -4.43
C PHE A 100 -3.75 1.83 -3.70
N LEU A 101 -5.08 1.72 -3.65
CA LEU A 101 -5.94 2.59 -2.86
C LEU A 101 -6.86 1.68 -2.04
N VAL A 102 -6.54 1.54 -0.75
CA VAL A 102 -7.11 0.51 0.12
C VAL A 102 -7.98 1.17 1.19
N PRO A 103 -9.17 0.61 1.54
CA PRO A 103 -9.91 1.09 2.71
C PRO A 103 -9.04 1.08 3.96
N GLN A 104 -9.18 2.13 4.77
CA GLN A 104 -8.36 2.34 5.97
C GLN A 104 -8.62 1.29 7.07
N GLU A 105 -9.80 0.67 7.06
CA GLU A 105 -10.25 -0.33 8.04
C GLU A 105 -9.66 -1.73 7.77
N ILE A 106 -9.05 -1.93 6.60
CA ILE A 106 -8.44 -3.22 6.25
C ILE A 106 -7.22 -3.45 7.13
N THR A 107 -7.11 -4.66 7.68
CA THR A 107 -5.95 -5.06 8.49
C THR A 107 -4.75 -5.42 7.63
N MET A 108 -3.56 -5.40 8.23
CA MET A 108 -2.34 -5.85 7.57
C MET A 108 -2.43 -7.31 7.09
N SER A 109 -3.06 -8.20 7.86
CA SER A 109 -3.33 -9.60 7.47
C SER A 109 -4.20 -9.69 6.21
N GLN A 110 -5.29 -8.93 6.17
CA GLN A 110 -6.17 -8.87 5.01
C GLN A 110 -5.44 -8.28 3.79
N PHE A 111 -4.63 -7.24 4.00
CA PHE A 111 -3.82 -6.66 2.93
C PHE A 111 -2.77 -7.64 2.38
N GLN A 112 -2.10 -8.39 3.25
CA GLN A 112 -1.18 -9.47 2.86
C GLN A 112 -1.88 -10.54 2.00
N THR A 113 -3.11 -10.91 2.35
CA THR A 113 -3.93 -11.83 1.56
C THR A 113 -4.28 -11.24 0.18
N ILE A 114 -4.59 -9.94 0.10
CA ILE A 114 -4.82 -9.26 -1.18
C ILE A 114 -3.56 -9.33 -2.06
N ILE A 115 -2.39 -9.04 -1.51
CA ILE A 115 -1.12 -9.11 -2.26
C ILE A 115 -0.82 -10.54 -2.71
N ARG A 116 -0.97 -11.54 -1.82
CA ARG A 116 -0.82 -12.97 -2.13
C ARG A 116 -1.65 -13.37 -3.35
N ASN A 117 -2.93 -12.98 -3.37
CA ASN A 117 -3.84 -13.27 -4.48
C ASN A 117 -3.44 -12.56 -5.77
N ARG A 118 -2.94 -11.32 -5.68
CA ARG A 118 -2.52 -10.52 -6.84
C ARG A 118 -1.30 -11.10 -7.55
N ILE A 119 -0.33 -11.60 -6.79
CA ILE A 119 0.86 -12.24 -7.34
C ILE A 119 0.66 -13.74 -7.63
N ARG A 120 -0.56 -14.27 -7.40
CA ARG A 120 -0.93 -15.69 -7.58
C ARG A 120 0.00 -16.65 -6.82
N LEU A 121 0.35 -16.29 -5.58
CA LEU A 121 1.26 -17.08 -4.77
C LEU A 121 0.56 -18.31 -4.17
N ASN A 122 1.24 -19.46 -4.21
CA ASN A 122 0.75 -20.71 -3.62
C ASN A 122 0.61 -20.59 -2.08
N SER A 123 -0.34 -21.31 -1.48
CA SER A 123 -0.55 -21.35 -0.02
C SER A 123 0.72 -21.75 0.74
N HIS A 124 1.51 -22.66 0.18
CA HIS A 124 2.74 -23.19 0.79
C HIS A 124 3.89 -22.19 0.85
N GLN A 125 3.88 -21.14 0.01
CA GLN A 125 4.92 -20.14 0.02
C GLN A 125 4.59 -19.03 1.02
N ALA A 126 5.61 -18.61 1.76
CA ALA A 126 5.50 -17.50 2.70
C ALA A 126 5.61 -16.16 1.97
N LEU A 127 4.83 -15.18 2.44
CA LEU A 127 4.85 -13.80 1.95
C LEU A 127 4.95 -12.88 3.15
N TYR A 128 5.99 -12.05 3.20
CA TYR A 128 6.17 -11.05 4.23
C TYR A 128 5.99 -9.67 3.65
N LEU A 129 5.46 -8.75 4.46
CA LEU A 129 5.33 -7.34 4.14
C LEU A 129 6.20 -6.52 5.09
N LEU A 130 7.02 -5.63 4.55
CA LEU A 130 7.76 -4.64 5.31
C LEU A 130 7.22 -3.25 4.99
N VAL A 131 7.03 -2.43 6.01
CA VAL A 131 6.70 -1.01 5.84
C VAL A 131 7.98 -0.20 5.83
N ASN A 132 8.09 0.74 4.88
CA ASN A 132 9.27 1.59 4.65
C ASN A 132 10.59 0.82 4.56
N ASN A 133 10.55 -0.40 4.02
CA ASN A 133 11.70 -1.33 3.91
C ASN A 133 12.36 -1.70 5.25
N ARG A 134 11.71 -1.48 6.40
CA ARG A 134 12.34 -1.68 7.71
C ARG A 134 11.49 -2.47 8.69
N SER A 135 10.25 -2.06 8.89
CA SER A 135 9.45 -2.56 10.01
C SER A 135 8.51 -3.66 9.55
N MET A 136 8.59 -4.82 10.21
CA MET A 136 7.49 -5.77 10.21
C MET A 136 6.41 -5.24 11.14
N MET A 137 5.21 -5.03 10.59
CA MET A 137 4.06 -4.57 11.37
C MET A 137 3.27 -5.75 11.90
N SER A 138 2.59 -5.55 13.03
CA SER A 138 1.63 -6.54 13.51
C SER A 138 0.52 -6.72 12.47
N LEU A 139 0.18 -7.99 12.19
CA LEU A 139 -0.85 -8.36 11.22
C LEU A 139 -2.27 -7.96 11.66
N THR A 140 -2.46 -7.69 12.95
CA THR A 140 -3.75 -7.26 13.51
C THR A 140 -4.02 -5.77 13.33
N LEU A 141 -2.99 -4.96 13.10
CA LEU A 141 -3.15 -3.51 12.93
C LEU A 141 -3.92 -3.21 11.66
N THR A 142 -4.75 -2.18 11.72
CA THR A 142 -5.41 -1.58 10.58
C THR A 142 -4.43 -0.76 9.76
N LEU A 143 -4.70 -0.63 8.46
CA LEU A 143 -3.91 0.25 7.60
C LEU A 143 -3.98 1.71 8.03
N ALA A 144 -5.07 2.13 8.68
CA ALA A 144 -5.19 3.47 9.29
C ALA A 144 -4.10 3.72 10.33
N GLU A 145 -3.92 2.80 11.27
CA GLU A 145 -2.91 2.88 12.33
C GLU A 145 -1.51 2.88 11.74
N VAL A 146 -1.23 1.93 10.83
CA VAL A 146 0.06 1.85 10.15
C VAL A 146 0.37 3.14 9.37
N TYR A 147 -0.62 3.70 8.67
CA TYR A 147 -0.45 4.91 7.89
C TYR A 147 -0.18 6.13 8.77
N ALA A 148 -0.87 6.27 9.91
CA ALA A 148 -0.66 7.39 10.83
C ALA A 148 0.78 7.48 11.33
N GLU A 149 1.41 6.34 11.57
CA GLU A 149 2.77 6.27 12.13
C GLU A 149 3.87 6.19 11.05
N HIS A 150 3.58 5.58 9.89
CA HIS A 150 4.59 5.19 8.92
C HIS A 150 4.39 5.80 7.52
N ALA A 151 3.41 6.70 7.31
CA ALA A 151 3.32 7.43 6.06
C ALA A 151 4.62 8.22 5.80
N ASP A 152 5.07 8.21 4.55
CA ASP A 152 6.26 8.96 4.17
C ASP A 152 5.93 10.46 4.04
N SER A 153 6.98 11.28 3.98
CA SER A 153 6.89 12.73 3.80
C SER A 153 6.10 13.19 2.56
N ASP A 154 5.91 12.31 1.57
CA ASP A 154 5.11 12.58 0.38
C ASP A 154 3.62 12.23 0.52
N GLY A 155 3.24 11.57 1.62
CA GLY A 155 1.89 11.10 1.92
C GLY A 155 1.52 9.73 1.34
N PHE A 156 2.47 8.98 0.76
CA PHE A 156 2.25 7.57 0.42
C PHE A 156 2.74 6.66 1.55
N LEU A 157 2.09 5.51 1.70
CA LEU A 157 2.63 4.40 2.47
C LEU A 157 3.46 3.50 1.56
N TYR A 158 4.72 3.26 1.91
CA TYR A 158 5.59 2.36 1.16
C TYR A 158 5.61 0.99 1.81
N VAL A 159 5.25 -0.03 1.04
CA VAL A 159 5.26 -1.43 1.47
C VAL A 159 6.10 -2.23 0.51
N THR A 160 6.88 -3.15 1.04
CA THR A 160 7.71 -4.05 0.24
C THR A 160 7.40 -5.49 0.60
N TYR A 161 7.28 -6.34 -0.41
CA TYR A 161 7.04 -7.76 -0.21
C TYR A 161 8.28 -8.60 -0.55
N ALA A 162 8.47 -9.68 0.22
CA ALA A 162 9.54 -10.65 0.07
C ALA A 162 9.13 -12.04 0.59
N SER A 163 9.84 -13.07 0.15
CA SER A 163 9.72 -14.47 0.55
C SER A 163 10.52 -14.75 1.81
N GLN A 164 10.34 -15.92 2.42
CA GLN A 164 11.07 -16.31 3.63
C GLN A 164 12.57 -16.41 3.40
N GLU A 165 12.98 -16.88 2.23
CA GLU A 165 14.37 -17.11 1.84
C GLU A 165 15.18 -15.80 1.89
N VAL A 166 14.55 -14.66 1.54
CA VAL A 166 15.19 -13.33 1.62
C VAL A 166 15.43 -12.88 3.06
N PHE A 167 14.60 -13.30 4.02
CA PHE A 167 14.79 -13.00 5.45
C PHE A 167 15.72 -13.99 6.14
N GLY A 168 15.77 -15.24 5.68
CA GLY A 168 16.59 -16.31 6.27
C GLY A 168 18.09 -16.17 6.02
N ASP A 169 18.49 -15.38 5.03
CA ASP A 169 19.90 -15.21 4.61
C ASP A 169 20.70 -14.21 5.48
N SER A 170 20.16 -13.74 6.62
CA SER A 170 20.82 -12.71 7.43
C SER A 170 21.90 -13.27 8.37
N THR A 171 23.11 -13.46 7.83
CA THR A 171 24.36 -13.26 8.58
C THR A 171 24.71 -11.76 8.74
N THR A 172 23.80 -10.83 8.44
CA THR A 172 24.02 -9.39 8.62
C THR A 172 23.14 -8.84 9.74
N THR A 173 23.72 -8.84 10.93
CA THR A 173 23.30 -8.09 12.11
C THR A 173 23.25 -6.59 11.82
N SER A 174 22.20 -5.96 12.37
CA SER A 174 22.00 -4.52 12.66
C SER A 174 20.96 -3.79 11.80
N ASN A 175 19.90 -3.34 12.49
CA ASN A 175 18.94 -2.28 12.14
C ASN A 175 17.57 -2.65 11.55
N TYR A 176 17.11 -3.89 11.71
CA TYR A 176 15.68 -4.18 11.67
C TYR A 176 15.24 -4.46 13.09
N GLU A 177 14.54 -3.51 13.74
CA GLU A 177 13.81 -3.78 14.98
C GLU A 177 12.68 -4.75 14.64
N VAL A 178 13.04 -6.03 14.56
CA VAL A 178 12.11 -7.14 14.58
C VAL A 178 11.52 -7.10 15.98
N ASN A 179 10.29 -6.62 16.09
CA ASN A 179 9.46 -6.90 17.25
C ASN A 179 9.51 -8.41 17.49
N LYS A 180 10.24 -8.76 18.54
CA LYS A 180 10.57 -10.09 19.03
C LYS A 180 9.30 -10.78 19.56
N CYS A 181 8.34 -11.10 18.69
CA CYS A 181 7.06 -11.67 19.11
C CYS A 181 6.50 -12.78 18.20
N MET A 182 7.31 -13.43 17.35
CA MET A 182 6.81 -14.52 16.49
C MET A 182 7.69 -15.79 16.42
N ILE A 183 8.58 -16.03 17.39
CA ILE A 183 9.26 -17.34 17.52
C ILE A 183 9.24 -17.86 18.97
N GLN A 184 8.11 -17.71 19.67
CA GLN A 184 8.02 -18.23 21.05
C GLN A 184 6.64 -18.81 21.40
N PHE A 185 6.06 -19.64 20.53
CA PHE A 185 5.12 -20.67 20.96
C PHE A 185 5.28 -21.91 20.07
N GLY A 186 6.03 -22.87 20.61
CA GLY A 186 6.40 -24.12 19.94
C GLY A 186 7.36 -24.91 20.82
N GLY A 187 6.94 -25.17 22.05
CA GLY A 187 7.61 -25.95 23.08
C GLY A 187 6.59 -26.27 24.17
#